data_AF-A0A818UIB7-F1
#
_entry.id   AF-A0A818UIB7-F1
#
_cell.length_a   1.000
_cell.length_b   1.000
_cell.length_c   1.000
_cell.angle_alpha   90.00
_cell.angle_beta   90.00
_cell.angle_gamma   90.00
#
_symmetry.space_group_name_H-M   'P 1'
#
loop_
_entity.id
_entity.type
_entity.pdbx_description
1 polymer ?
#
loop_
_entity_poly.entity_id
_entity_poly.type
_entity_poly.pdbx_seq_one_letter_code
_entity_poly.pdbx_strand_id
1 'polypeptide(L)'
;MASSEHTQNNHDLIQAALTALSGMKLVPNNRSSETSNSLSLFNHHTTTYSSGGVGDTYSGRNMEQTNMIEIYVKQMTDENITCQIEPDKTIEDLKKMIQKKKGILADQQRIIFAGKQLEDRATLTHYGIHNGATLHLVPRKRVEAPPTLDLSSLDPQYDYDFSNVQDCDRKFRRGGIDYVRPCGWKRFAIKVTDKYENLIWLGHHNKEGEWPVSYHGTGFNQNKTMATDGYNLTKGKRYAFGHGVYSTPDVSVAEKYAVKFSHEGNQYLVVLQNRVNPEQLVKLPAAETGIGDYWISPSDKDIRPYGILIRKV
;
A
#
# COMPACT_ATOMS: atom_id res chain seq x y z
N MET A 1 26.77 -4.28 -23.99
CA MET A 1 26.23 -5.56 -23.48
C MET A 1 26.01 -5.54 -21.96
N ALA A 2 26.88 -4.91 -21.15
CA ALA A 2 26.69 -4.81 -19.69
C ALA A 2 25.48 -3.97 -19.22
N SER A 3 24.96 -3.01 -20.02
CA SER A 3 23.84 -2.15 -19.60
C SER A 3 22.46 -2.82 -19.70
N SER A 4 22.26 -3.74 -20.65
CA SER A 4 20.97 -4.43 -20.84
C SER A 4 20.74 -5.51 -19.78
N GLU A 5 21.78 -6.27 -19.40
CA GLU A 5 21.68 -7.28 -18.35
C GLU A 5 21.45 -6.66 -16.97
N HIS A 6 22.11 -5.54 -16.66
CA HIS A 6 21.90 -4.83 -15.40
C HIS A 6 20.48 -4.23 -15.30
N THR A 7 19.94 -3.75 -16.43
CA THR A 7 18.57 -3.23 -16.51
C THR A 7 17.54 -4.35 -16.34
N GLN A 8 17.76 -5.50 -16.99
CA GLN A 8 16.90 -6.67 -16.85
C GLN A 8 16.87 -7.20 -15.41
N ASN A 9 18.03 -7.33 -14.77
CA ASN A 9 18.12 -7.78 -13.37
C ASN A 9 17.38 -6.81 -12.42
N ASN A 10 17.50 -5.50 -12.64
CA ASN A 10 16.74 -4.51 -11.85
C ASN A 10 15.23 -4.65 -12.03
N HIS A 11 14.74 -4.90 -13.26
CA HIS A 11 13.32 -5.12 -13.50
C HIS A 11 12.79 -6.38 -12.80
N ASP A 12 13.55 -7.47 -12.86
CA ASP A 12 13.18 -8.74 -12.20
C ASP A 12 13.15 -8.59 -10.67
N LEU A 13 14.09 -7.83 -10.10
CA LEU A 13 14.12 -7.49 -8.68
C LEU A 13 12.91 -6.63 -8.27
N ILE A 14 12.57 -5.59 -9.05
CA ILE A 14 11.40 -4.74 -8.81
C ILE A 14 10.10 -5.56 -8.89
N GLN A 15 10.00 -6.45 -9.88
CA GLN A 15 8.84 -7.33 -10.03
C GLN A 15 8.68 -8.27 -8.85
N ALA A 16 9.78 -8.85 -8.34
CA ALA A 16 9.75 -9.68 -7.14
C ALA A 16 9.30 -8.87 -5.91
N ALA A 17 9.81 -7.65 -5.76
CA ALA A 17 9.39 -6.75 -4.68
C ALA A 17 7.90 -6.41 -4.77
N LEU A 18 7.39 -6.03 -5.94
CA LEU A 18 5.98 -5.70 -6.13
C LEU A 18 5.05 -6.91 -6.02
N THR A 19 5.52 -8.08 -6.40
CA THR A 19 4.81 -9.36 -6.15
C THR A 19 4.65 -9.59 -4.65
N ALA A 20 5.70 -9.34 -3.87
CA ALA A 20 5.65 -9.47 -2.42
C ALA A 20 4.75 -8.41 -1.75
N LEU A 21 4.76 -7.17 -2.27
CA LEU A 21 3.88 -6.08 -1.79
C LEU A 21 2.40 -6.36 -2.07
N SER A 22 2.09 -6.89 -3.25
CA SER A 22 0.71 -7.10 -3.71
C SER A 22 0.11 -8.43 -3.29
N GLY A 23 0.96 -9.42 -2.97
CA GLY A 23 0.54 -10.81 -2.86
C GLY A 23 0.11 -11.42 -4.20
N MET A 24 0.30 -10.73 -5.32
CA MET A 24 -0.07 -11.17 -6.67
C MET A 24 1.17 -11.52 -7.46
N LYS A 25 1.20 -12.69 -8.09
CA LYS A 25 2.30 -13.05 -8.99
C LYS A 25 2.25 -12.14 -10.22
N LEU A 26 3.26 -11.28 -10.40
CA LEU A 26 3.39 -10.40 -11.56
C LEU A 26 4.25 -11.05 -12.65
N VAL A 27 4.03 -10.65 -13.91
CA VAL A 27 4.83 -11.05 -15.10
C VAL A 27 5.30 -9.78 -15.85
N PRO A 28 6.48 -9.76 -16.49
CA PRO A 28 6.93 -8.57 -17.21
C PRO A 28 6.01 -8.27 -18.41
N ASN A 29 5.61 -7.00 -18.60
CA ASN A 29 4.95 -6.60 -19.85
C ASN A 29 5.99 -6.21 -20.91
N ASN A 30 6.31 -7.12 -21.83
CA ASN A 30 7.22 -6.84 -22.95
C ASN A 30 6.53 -6.15 -24.15
N ARG A 31 5.24 -5.78 -24.04
CA ARG A 31 4.48 -5.16 -25.14
C ARG A 31 3.81 -3.87 -24.67
N SER A 32 4.02 -2.80 -25.45
CA SER A 32 3.37 -1.49 -25.35
C SER A 32 1.89 -1.52 -25.78
N SER A 33 1.16 -2.57 -25.38
CA SER A 33 -0.29 -2.62 -25.53
C SER A 33 -0.89 -2.58 -24.14
N GLU A 34 -1.65 -1.52 -23.86
CA GLU A 34 -2.57 -1.45 -22.72
C GLU A 34 -3.50 -2.66 -22.77
N THR A 35 -3.11 -3.73 -22.09
CA THR A 35 -4.04 -4.82 -21.80
C THR A 35 -4.80 -4.42 -20.55
N SER A 36 -6.10 -4.76 -20.49
CA SER A 36 -6.99 -4.44 -19.39
C SER A 36 -6.57 -5.02 -18.02
N ASN A 37 -5.44 -5.74 -17.95
CA ASN A 37 -4.89 -6.39 -16.75
C ASN A 37 -3.46 -5.92 -16.41
N SER A 38 -3.06 -4.74 -16.91
CA SER A 38 -1.79 -4.09 -16.56
C SER A 38 -1.89 -3.43 -15.18
N LEU A 39 -1.03 -3.84 -14.24
CA LEU A 39 -1.02 -3.27 -12.89
C LEU A 39 -0.05 -2.07 -12.85
N SER A 40 -0.61 -0.86 -12.82
CA SER A 40 0.15 0.37 -12.55
C SER A 40 0.55 0.43 -11.07
N LEU A 41 1.79 0.85 -10.81
CA LEU A 41 2.31 1.16 -9.47
C LEU A 41 1.39 2.11 -8.67
N PHE A 42 0.66 3.00 -9.35
CA PHE A 42 -0.30 3.92 -8.72
C PHE A 42 -1.65 3.29 -8.40
N ASN A 43 -2.13 2.34 -9.22
CA ASN A 43 -3.35 1.58 -8.89
C ASN A 43 -3.14 0.70 -7.65
N HIS A 44 -1.89 0.34 -7.37
CA HIS A 44 -1.53 -0.42 -6.19
C HIS A 44 -1.42 0.46 -4.93
N HIS A 45 -1.10 1.76 -5.04
CA HIS A 45 -1.01 2.71 -3.92
C HIS A 45 -2.22 2.63 -2.97
N THR A 46 -3.46 2.77 -3.47
CA THR A 46 -4.66 2.69 -2.62
C THR A 46 -4.82 1.34 -1.89
N THR A 47 -4.20 0.27 -2.39
CA THR A 47 -4.21 -1.06 -1.77
C THR A 47 -3.00 -1.36 -0.88
N THR A 48 -1.85 -0.73 -1.12
CA THR A 48 -0.62 -0.96 -0.33
C THR A 48 -0.61 -0.17 0.98
N TYR A 49 -1.31 0.97 1.05
CA TYR A 49 -1.36 1.84 2.23
C TYR A 49 -2.56 1.59 3.17
N SER A 50 -3.57 0.83 2.72
CA SER A 50 -4.89 0.79 3.38
C SER A 50 -5.15 -0.53 4.09
N SER A 51 -4.76 -0.63 5.38
CA SER A 51 -5.37 -1.59 6.31
C SER A 51 -6.70 -1.09 6.91
N GLY A 52 -7.23 0.04 6.42
CA GLY A 52 -8.52 0.63 6.80
C GLY A 52 -8.83 1.80 5.86
N GLY A 53 -10.10 2.18 5.71
CA GLY A 53 -10.50 3.28 4.83
C GLY A 53 -9.70 4.54 5.14
N VAL A 54 -8.92 5.00 4.16
CA VAL A 54 -8.18 6.26 4.23
C VAL A 54 -9.11 7.34 3.70
N GLY A 55 -9.33 8.40 4.47
CA GLY A 55 -9.94 9.63 3.96
C GLY A 55 -11.45 9.82 4.11
N ASP A 56 -12.19 9.00 4.85
CA ASP A 56 -13.53 9.43 5.29
C ASP A 56 -13.39 10.47 6.41
N THR A 57 -13.27 11.72 5.98
CA THR A 57 -13.43 12.89 6.83
C THR A 57 -14.79 12.81 7.54
N TYR A 58 -14.81 12.47 8.82
CA TYR A 58 -15.85 12.92 9.74
C TYR A 58 -15.64 14.42 10.04
N SER A 59 -15.60 15.24 8.99
CA SER A 59 -15.75 16.69 9.11
C SER A 59 -17.24 16.95 9.29
N GLY A 60 -17.62 17.55 10.41
CA GLY A 60 -19.00 17.80 10.83
C GLY A 60 -19.89 18.48 9.78
N ARG A 61 -20.48 17.67 8.91
CA ARG A 61 -21.71 17.96 8.18
C ARG A 61 -22.67 16.82 8.51
N ASN A 62 -23.85 17.21 8.97
CA ASN A 62 -25.01 16.39 9.35
C ASN A 62 -24.91 14.90 8.97
N MET A 63 -24.95 14.05 10.01
CA MET A 63 -25.13 12.61 9.88
C MET A 63 -26.34 12.30 9.00
N GLU A 64 -26.10 11.98 7.73
CA GLU A 64 -26.70 10.77 7.20
C GLU A 64 -25.81 9.64 7.72
N GLN A 65 -26.37 8.77 8.58
CA GLN A 65 -25.71 7.55 9.00
C GLN A 65 -25.27 6.77 7.75
N THR A 66 -23.97 6.73 7.46
CA THR A 66 -23.42 5.73 6.55
C THR A 66 -23.67 4.38 7.21
N ASN A 67 -24.67 3.65 6.69
CA ASN A 67 -25.23 2.48 7.33
C ASN A 67 -24.33 1.26 7.04
N MET A 68 -23.08 1.33 7.49
CA MET A 68 -22.09 0.26 7.30
C MET A 68 -22.53 -1.01 8.01
N ILE A 69 -22.48 -2.13 7.30
CA ILE A 69 -22.73 -3.46 7.87
C ILE A 69 -21.43 -4.22 8.02
N GLU A 70 -21.33 -5.00 9.09
CA GLU A 70 -20.24 -5.95 9.31
C GLU A 70 -20.68 -7.34 8.86
N ILE A 71 -19.97 -7.93 7.91
CA ILE A 71 -20.25 -9.28 7.40
C ILE A 71 -19.03 -10.18 7.58
N TYR A 72 -19.28 -11.47 7.73
CA TYR A 72 -18.26 -12.49 7.92
C TYR A 72 -18.14 -13.34 6.66
N VAL A 73 -16.92 -13.53 6.17
CA VAL A 73 -16.65 -14.41 5.02
C VAL A 73 -15.79 -15.57 5.48
N LYS A 74 -16.38 -16.75 5.50
CA LYS A 74 -15.75 -18.00 5.95
C LYS A 74 -15.05 -18.68 4.78
N GLN A 75 -13.79 -19.06 4.97
CA GLN A 75 -13.05 -19.94 4.07
C GLN A 75 -13.18 -21.42 4.51
N MET A 76 -12.62 -22.34 3.71
CA MET A 76 -12.44 -23.75 4.09
C MET A 76 -11.46 -23.93 5.26
N THR A 77 -10.66 -22.92 5.57
CA THR A 77 -9.82 -22.84 6.77
C THR A 77 -10.60 -22.18 7.91
N ASP A 78 -10.27 -22.49 9.16
CA ASP A 78 -10.99 -21.98 10.36
C ASP A 78 -10.83 -20.47 10.62
N GLU A 79 -10.33 -19.69 9.65
CA GLU A 79 -10.22 -18.24 9.75
C GLU A 79 -11.37 -17.53 9.02
N ASN A 80 -12.13 -16.73 9.78
CA ASN A 80 -13.16 -15.86 9.22
C ASN A 80 -12.55 -14.50 8.80
N ILE A 81 -12.98 -13.97 7.65
CA ILE A 81 -12.64 -12.63 7.18
C ILE A 81 -13.79 -11.69 7.55
N THR A 82 -13.54 -10.73 8.42
CA THR A 82 -14.55 -9.70 8.76
C THR A 82 -14.45 -8.54 7.78
N CYS A 83 -15.56 -8.15 7.16
CA CYS A 83 -15.66 -7.04 6.20
C CYS A 83 -16.68 -5.99 6.66
N GLN A 84 -16.28 -4.72 6.67
CA GLN A 84 -17.18 -3.59 6.89
C GLN A 84 -17.46 -2.95 5.53
N ILE A 85 -18.72 -2.98 5.10
CA ILE A 85 -19.13 -2.61 3.74
C ILE A 85 -20.53 -1.99 3.75
N GLU A 86 -20.78 -1.06 2.84
CA GLU A 86 -22.11 -0.45 2.70
C GLU A 86 -23.08 -1.44 2.02
N PRO A 87 -24.35 -1.56 2.48
CA PRO A 87 -25.32 -2.52 1.95
C PRO A 87 -25.62 -2.39 0.46
N ASP A 88 -25.48 -1.20 -0.10
CA ASP A 88 -25.72 -0.88 -1.51
C ASP A 88 -24.53 -1.23 -2.42
N LYS A 89 -23.38 -1.59 -1.86
CA LYS A 89 -22.23 -2.06 -2.64
C LYS A 89 -22.52 -3.38 -3.33
N THR A 90 -21.83 -3.56 -4.44
CA THR A 90 -21.95 -4.76 -5.26
C THR A 90 -21.16 -5.94 -4.70
N ILE A 91 -21.48 -7.14 -5.17
CA ILE A 91 -20.66 -8.33 -4.89
C ILE A 91 -19.26 -8.18 -5.46
N GLU A 92 -19.09 -7.49 -6.59
CA GLU A 92 -17.78 -7.16 -7.14
C GLU A 92 -16.94 -6.33 -6.15
N ASP A 93 -17.54 -5.34 -5.50
CA ASP A 93 -16.88 -4.51 -4.49
C ASP A 93 -16.46 -5.34 -3.27
N LEU A 94 -17.34 -6.24 -2.81
CA LEU A 94 -17.01 -7.19 -1.74
C LEU A 94 -15.82 -8.08 -2.15
N LYS A 95 -15.82 -8.61 -3.37
CA LYS A 95 -14.71 -9.43 -3.87
C LYS A 95 -13.41 -8.65 -3.94
N LYS A 96 -13.44 -7.40 -4.41
CA LYS A 96 -12.27 -6.51 -4.38
C LYS A 96 -11.78 -6.28 -2.94
N MET A 97 -12.68 -6.13 -1.98
CA MET A 97 -12.31 -6.00 -0.56
C MET A 97 -11.64 -7.27 -0.01
N ILE A 98 -12.18 -8.45 -0.33
CA ILE A 98 -11.58 -9.74 0.03
C ILE A 98 -10.22 -9.94 -0.65
N GLN A 99 -10.10 -9.53 -1.92
CA GLN A 99 -8.83 -9.56 -2.67
C GLN A 99 -7.76 -8.74 -1.96
N LYS A 100 -8.09 -7.53 -1.50
CA LYS A 100 -7.18 -6.70 -0.70
C LYS A 100 -6.74 -7.38 0.61
N LYS A 101 -7.60 -8.19 1.23
CA LYS A 101 -7.33 -8.83 2.53
C LYS A 101 -6.61 -10.18 2.44
N LYS A 102 -6.87 -10.97 1.39
CA LYS A 102 -6.37 -12.35 1.27
C LYS A 102 -5.54 -12.60 -0.01
N GLY A 103 -5.41 -11.62 -0.91
CA GLY A 103 -4.64 -11.75 -2.15
C GLY A 103 -5.29 -12.61 -3.25
N ILE A 104 -6.53 -13.08 -3.05
CA ILE A 104 -7.26 -13.90 -4.04
C ILE A 104 -7.93 -12.96 -5.03
N LEU A 105 -7.62 -13.07 -6.33
CA LEU A 105 -8.20 -12.19 -7.37
C LEU A 105 -9.74 -12.27 -7.38
N ALA A 106 -10.44 -11.15 -7.62
CA ALA A 106 -11.91 -11.09 -7.53
C ALA A 106 -12.64 -12.12 -8.44
N ASP A 107 -12.10 -12.37 -9.63
CA ASP A 107 -12.58 -13.38 -10.59
C ASP A 107 -12.36 -14.83 -10.09
N GLN A 108 -11.34 -15.04 -9.25
CA GLN A 108 -11.05 -16.30 -8.57
C GLN A 108 -11.92 -16.52 -7.32
N GLN A 109 -12.74 -15.54 -6.92
CA GLN A 109 -13.60 -15.67 -5.76
C GLN A 109 -15.00 -16.15 -6.15
N ARG A 110 -15.41 -17.30 -5.61
CA ARG A 110 -16.81 -17.71 -5.58
C ARG A 110 -17.39 -17.38 -4.22
N ILE A 111 -18.24 -16.36 -4.16
CA ILE A 111 -18.98 -16.02 -2.95
C ILE A 111 -20.33 -16.74 -2.97
N ILE A 112 -20.66 -17.41 -1.85
CA ILE A 112 -21.88 -18.18 -1.67
C ILE A 112 -22.60 -17.68 -0.43
N PHE A 113 -23.89 -17.43 -0.53
CA PHE A 113 -24.76 -17.08 0.59
C PHE A 113 -26.12 -17.79 0.43
N ALA A 114 -26.63 -18.35 1.53
CA ALA A 114 -27.87 -19.14 1.53
C ALA A 114 -27.93 -20.23 0.44
N GLY A 115 -26.80 -20.89 0.17
CA GLY A 115 -26.68 -21.92 -0.86
C GLY A 115 -26.64 -21.41 -2.31
N LYS A 116 -26.72 -20.10 -2.54
CA LYS A 116 -26.67 -19.47 -3.87
C LYS A 116 -25.33 -18.81 -4.12
N GLN A 117 -24.77 -19.03 -5.30
CA GLN A 117 -23.63 -18.25 -5.77
C GLN A 117 -24.07 -16.82 -6.09
N LEU A 118 -23.29 -15.85 -5.62
CA LEU A 118 -23.58 -14.44 -5.82
C LEU A 118 -22.99 -13.92 -7.13
N GLU A 119 -23.74 -13.04 -7.79
CA GLU A 119 -23.40 -12.43 -9.07
C GLU A 119 -22.81 -11.03 -8.87
N ASP A 120 -21.78 -10.69 -9.66
CA ASP A 120 -20.93 -9.51 -9.44
C ASP A 120 -21.68 -8.18 -9.44
N ARG A 121 -22.71 -8.05 -10.30
CA ARG A 121 -23.46 -6.80 -10.50
C ARG A 121 -24.58 -6.58 -9.49
N ALA A 122 -24.92 -7.57 -8.68
CA ALA A 122 -25.97 -7.44 -7.68
C ALA A 122 -25.40 -6.82 -6.39
N THR A 123 -26.26 -6.13 -5.63
CA THR A 123 -25.88 -5.49 -4.36
C THR A 123 -25.98 -6.48 -3.18
N LEU A 124 -25.39 -6.14 -2.04
CA LEU A 124 -25.58 -6.94 -0.81
C LEU A 124 -27.05 -6.94 -0.38
N THR A 125 -27.72 -5.78 -0.45
CA THR A 125 -29.16 -5.66 -0.20
C THR A 125 -30.01 -6.53 -1.11
N HIS A 126 -29.65 -6.69 -2.39
CA HIS A 126 -30.38 -7.55 -3.33
C HIS A 126 -30.43 -9.01 -2.86
N TYR A 127 -29.39 -9.48 -2.18
CA TYR A 127 -29.32 -10.82 -1.61
C TYR A 127 -29.80 -10.91 -0.16
N GLY A 128 -30.33 -9.83 0.41
CA GLY A 128 -30.77 -9.78 1.81
C GLY A 128 -29.62 -9.92 2.81
N ILE A 129 -28.39 -9.59 2.40
CA ILE A 129 -27.21 -9.64 3.27
C ILE A 129 -27.29 -8.45 4.22
N HIS A 130 -27.39 -8.74 5.50
CA HIS A 130 -27.51 -7.75 6.58
C HIS A 130 -26.29 -7.79 7.52
N ASN A 131 -26.25 -6.85 8.46
CA ASN A 131 -25.25 -6.84 9.52
C ASN A 131 -25.20 -8.19 10.25
N GLY A 132 -24.01 -8.74 10.39
CA GLY A 132 -23.74 -10.04 10.99
C GLY A 132 -23.89 -11.25 10.05
N ALA A 133 -24.23 -11.05 8.77
CA ALA A 133 -24.38 -12.16 7.83
C ALA A 133 -23.05 -12.91 7.60
N THR A 134 -23.12 -14.23 7.46
CA THR A 134 -21.97 -15.09 7.14
C THR A 134 -22.08 -15.62 5.72
N LEU A 135 -21.07 -15.34 4.90
CA LEU A 135 -20.93 -15.80 3.52
C LEU A 135 -19.80 -16.83 3.45
N HIS A 136 -19.80 -17.68 2.42
CA HIS A 136 -18.74 -18.65 2.17
C HIS A 136 -17.93 -18.25 0.94
N LEU A 137 -16.60 -18.26 1.07
CA LEU A 137 -15.66 -18.03 -0.01
C LEU A 137 -15.04 -19.35 -0.45
N VAL A 138 -15.24 -19.70 -1.72
CA VAL A 138 -14.56 -20.82 -2.38
C VAL A 138 -13.60 -20.25 -3.43
N PRO A 139 -12.27 -20.40 -3.24
CA PRO A 139 -11.30 -20.02 -4.26
C PRO A 139 -11.45 -20.92 -5.50
N ARG A 140 -11.46 -20.32 -6.68
CA ARG A 140 -11.42 -21.03 -7.96
C ARG A 140 -10.00 -20.95 -8.53
N LYS A 141 -9.51 -22.05 -9.07
CA LYS A 141 -8.34 -22.04 -9.95
C LYS A 141 -8.81 -21.68 -11.36
N ARG A 142 -8.58 -20.44 -11.80
CA ARG A 142 -8.57 -20.11 -13.23
C ARG A 142 -7.12 -19.91 -13.66
N VAL A 143 -6.78 -20.48 -14.82
CA VAL A 143 -5.51 -20.23 -15.51
C VAL A 143 -5.69 -18.95 -16.34
N GLU A 144 -5.93 -17.82 -15.66
CA GLU A 144 -5.80 -16.51 -16.30
C GLU A 144 -4.34 -16.04 -16.15
N ALA A 145 -3.82 -15.42 -17.19
CA ALA A 145 -2.44 -14.95 -17.21
C ALA A 145 -2.23 -13.98 -16.03
N PRO A 146 -1.12 -14.09 -15.28
CA PRO A 146 -0.89 -13.20 -14.16
C PRO A 146 -0.83 -11.75 -14.63
N PRO A 147 -1.28 -10.79 -13.79
CA PRO A 147 -1.23 -9.37 -14.16
C PRO A 147 0.19 -8.96 -14.54
N THR A 148 0.29 -8.13 -15.57
CA THR A 148 1.60 -7.69 -16.05
C THR A 148 2.04 -6.42 -15.35
N LEU A 149 3.32 -6.32 -15.03
CA LEU A 149 3.90 -5.11 -14.47
C LEU A 149 4.14 -4.09 -15.59
N ASP A 150 3.54 -2.92 -15.46
CA ASP A 150 3.81 -1.79 -16.37
C ASP A 150 5.15 -1.13 -16.03
N LEU A 151 6.21 -1.57 -16.70
CA LEU A 151 7.55 -1.00 -16.52
C LEU A 151 7.64 0.46 -16.97
N SER A 152 6.69 0.96 -17.78
CA SER A 152 6.65 2.38 -18.18
C SER A 152 6.31 3.33 -17.04
N SER A 153 5.83 2.79 -15.92
CA SER A 153 5.58 3.52 -14.68
C SER A 153 6.85 3.77 -13.83
N LEU A 154 7.99 3.22 -14.23
CA LEU A 154 9.30 3.52 -13.64
C LEU A 154 9.97 4.70 -14.36
N ASP A 155 10.89 5.37 -13.66
CA ASP A 155 11.69 6.46 -14.20
C ASP A 155 13.20 6.26 -13.95
N PRO A 156 13.85 5.29 -14.63
CA PRO A 156 15.19 4.83 -14.28
C PRO A 156 16.28 5.91 -14.30
N GLN A 157 16.07 7.02 -15.00
CA GLN A 157 17.01 8.15 -15.00
C GLN A 157 17.16 8.80 -13.62
N TYR A 158 16.18 8.60 -12.72
CA TYR A 158 16.19 9.08 -11.34
C TYR A 158 16.42 7.96 -10.32
N ASP A 159 16.78 6.75 -10.76
CA ASP A 159 17.24 5.71 -9.84
C ASP A 159 18.48 6.19 -9.07
N TYR A 160 18.62 5.74 -7.83
CA TYR A 160 19.79 6.09 -7.03
C TYR A 160 20.16 4.96 -6.09
N ASP A 161 21.44 4.58 -6.12
CA ASP A 161 21.97 3.52 -5.28
C ASP A 161 22.61 4.11 -4.01
N PHE A 162 21.94 3.95 -2.87
CA PHE A 162 22.48 4.36 -1.56
C PHE A 162 23.24 3.23 -0.86
N SER A 163 23.45 2.06 -1.48
CA SER A 163 24.02 0.87 -0.83
C SER A 163 25.39 1.13 -0.19
N ASN A 164 26.20 1.98 -0.83
CA ASN A 164 27.55 2.33 -0.38
C ASN A 164 27.65 3.79 0.14
N VAL A 165 26.52 4.45 0.38
CA VAL A 165 26.48 5.84 0.87
C VAL A 165 26.55 5.83 2.39
N GLN A 166 27.45 6.64 2.95
CA GLN A 166 27.58 6.87 4.38
C GLN A 166 27.43 8.37 4.68
N ASP A 167 26.43 8.69 5.49
CA ASP A 167 25.98 10.06 5.77
C ASP A 167 26.10 10.44 7.25
N CYS A 168 27.01 9.79 7.97
CA CYS A 168 27.08 9.70 9.44
C CYS A 168 26.92 11.03 10.20
N ASP A 169 27.14 12.19 9.58
CA ASP A 169 27.11 13.52 10.21
C ASP A 169 26.35 14.59 9.39
N ARG A 170 25.56 14.21 8.38
CA ARG A 170 24.86 15.16 7.51
C ARG A 170 23.35 15.15 7.75
N LYS A 171 22.79 16.34 7.99
CA LYS A 171 21.34 16.55 8.00
C LYS A 171 20.84 16.83 6.60
N PHE A 172 19.79 16.11 6.20
CA PHE A 172 19.13 16.31 4.91
C PHE A 172 17.74 16.86 5.14
N ARG A 173 17.36 17.84 4.31
CA ARG A 173 16.08 18.53 4.40
C ARG A 173 15.37 18.54 3.06
N ARG A 174 14.06 18.27 3.09
CA ARG A 174 13.15 18.35 1.94
C ARG A 174 11.81 18.91 2.42
N GLY A 175 11.18 19.78 1.62
CA GLY A 175 9.93 20.43 2.03
C GLY A 175 10.02 21.13 3.38
N GLY A 176 11.20 21.64 3.73
CA GLY A 176 11.44 22.30 5.02
C GLY A 176 11.61 21.37 6.23
N ILE A 177 11.53 20.04 6.09
CA ILE A 177 11.63 19.09 7.21
C ILE A 177 12.86 18.17 7.05
N ASP A 178 13.54 17.91 8.17
CA ASP A 178 14.68 17.00 8.23
C ASP A 178 14.22 15.55 8.09
N TYR A 179 14.99 14.74 7.35
CA TYR A 179 14.74 13.31 7.15
C TYR A 179 16.04 12.53 7.06
N VAL A 180 15.97 11.23 7.33
CA VAL A 180 17.12 10.32 7.20
C VAL A 180 17.14 9.79 5.77
N ARG A 181 18.23 10.01 5.01
CA ARG A 181 18.36 9.40 3.67
C ARG A 181 18.44 7.87 3.81
N PRO A 182 17.94 7.11 2.81
CA PRO A 182 17.85 5.67 2.95
C PRO A 182 19.20 5.00 2.63
N CYS A 183 20.24 5.33 3.41
CA CYS A 183 21.57 4.75 3.27
C CYS A 183 21.51 3.23 3.43
N GLY A 184 22.20 2.50 2.56
CA GLY A 184 22.10 1.05 2.48
C GLY A 184 20.97 0.52 1.59
N TRP A 185 20.12 1.40 1.00
CA TRP A 185 19.02 0.99 0.12
C TRP A 185 19.27 1.38 -1.34
N LYS A 186 18.74 0.59 -2.28
CA LYS A 186 18.65 0.98 -3.69
C LYS A 186 17.27 1.56 -3.97
N ARG A 187 17.22 2.79 -4.51
CA ARG A 187 15.98 3.45 -4.90
C ARG A 187 15.73 3.29 -6.39
N PHE A 188 14.56 2.74 -6.71
CA PHE A 188 13.98 2.74 -8.05
C PHE A 188 12.91 3.82 -8.12
N ALA A 189 13.06 4.78 -9.04
CA ALA A 189 12.16 5.91 -9.15
C ALA A 189 10.87 5.54 -9.88
N ILE A 190 9.77 6.12 -9.42
CA ILE A 190 8.45 5.99 -10.04
C ILE A 190 8.20 7.23 -10.87
N LYS A 191 7.70 7.05 -12.09
CA LYS A 191 7.32 8.13 -12.99
C LYS A 191 6.06 8.83 -12.49
N VAL A 192 6.20 10.08 -12.08
CA VAL A 192 5.12 10.89 -11.48
C VAL A 192 4.70 12.11 -12.34
N THR A 193 5.34 12.32 -13.48
CA THR A 193 5.20 13.52 -14.32
C THR A 193 3.77 13.78 -14.84
N ASP A 194 2.97 12.72 -14.99
CA ASP A 194 1.62 12.74 -15.52
C ASP A 194 0.57 12.32 -14.47
N LYS A 195 0.95 12.29 -13.19
CA LYS A 195 0.13 11.71 -12.10
C LYS A 195 -0.47 12.72 -11.13
N TYR A 196 0.12 13.92 -11.07
CA TYR A 196 -0.29 14.96 -10.14
C TYR A 196 -0.44 16.29 -10.86
N GLU A 197 -1.15 17.22 -10.22
CA GLU A 197 -1.48 18.53 -10.76
C GLU A 197 -0.25 19.38 -11.10
N ASN A 198 0.88 19.17 -10.41
CA ASN A 198 2.16 19.80 -10.68
C ASN A 198 3.31 18.97 -10.08
N LEU A 199 4.56 19.43 -10.27
CA LEU A 199 5.77 18.80 -9.71
C LEU A 199 6.44 19.63 -8.60
N ILE A 200 5.80 20.69 -8.11
CA ILE A 200 6.36 21.58 -7.07
C ILE A 200 6.63 20.77 -5.80
N TRP A 201 5.70 19.89 -5.42
CA TRP A 201 5.82 18.99 -4.27
C TRP A 201 7.08 18.10 -4.30
N LEU A 202 7.60 17.75 -5.49
CA LEU A 202 8.78 16.90 -5.67
C LEU A 202 10.10 17.66 -5.58
N GLY A 203 10.06 18.99 -5.45
CA GLY A 203 11.24 19.85 -5.38
C GLY A 203 12.25 19.45 -4.30
N HIS A 204 13.45 20.03 -4.42
CA HIS A 204 14.59 19.72 -3.57
C HIS A 204 15.34 20.96 -3.08
N HIS A 205 14.77 22.15 -3.24
CA HIS A 205 15.36 23.44 -2.86
C HIS A 205 14.79 23.98 -1.55
N ASN A 206 13.83 23.28 -0.93
CA ASN A 206 13.07 23.71 0.23
C ASN A 206 12.28 25.01 -0.01
N LYS A 207 11.72 25.13 -1.22
CA LYS A 207 10.81 26.23 -1.57
C LYS A 207 9.38 25.94 -1.09
N GLU A 208 8.57 27.00 -1.07
CA GLU A 208 7.13 26.89 -0.79
C GLU A 208 6.45 25.90 -1.76
N GLY A 209 5.54 25.08 -1.22
CA GLY A 209 4.87 24.01 -1.96
C GLY A 209 5.65 22.70 -2.07
N GLU A 210 6.93 22.64 -1.70
CA GLU A 210 7.68 21.38 -1.65
C GLU A 210 7.22 20.50 -0.49
N TRP A 211 7.07 19.20 -0.73
CA TRP A 211 6.60 18.26 0.29
C TRP A 211 7.78 17.53 0.95
N PRO A 212 7.76 17.31 2.27
CA PRO A 212 8.78 16.53 2.98
C PRO A 212 8.80 15.05 2.58
N VAL A 213 9.96 14.41 2.75
CA VAL A 213 10.15 12.97 2.45
C VAL A 213 9.71 12.11 3.63
N SER A 214 9.01 11.02 3.34
CA SER A 214 8.70 9.97 4.31
C SER A 214 8.83 8.58 3.72
N TYR A 215 8.83 7.57 4.58
CA TYR A 215 8.95 6.16 4.25
C TYR A 215 7.76 5.40 4.83
N HIS A 216 7.27 4.41 4.09
CA HIS A 216 6.20 3.53 4.54
C HIS A 216 6.63 2.08 4.47
N GLY A 217 6.67 1.42 5.63
CA GLY A 217 6.81 -0.02 5.72
C GLY A 217 5.48 -0.67 5.38
N THR A 218 5.48 -1.44 4.30
CA THR A 218 4.30 -2.01 3.65
C THR A 218 3.77 -3.22 4.43
N GLY A 219 3.11 -2.94 5.56
CA GLY A 219 2.82 -3.92 6.60
C GLY A 219 1.90 -5.09 6.23
N PHE A 220 2.48 -6.22 5.80
CA PHE A 220 1.88 -7.55 5.97
C PHE A 220 2.91 -8.57 6.50
N ASN A 221 3.75 -8.17 7.46
CA ASN A 221 4.51 -9.16 8.23
C ASN A 221 3.87 -9.29 9.62
N GLN A 222 3.44 -10.51 9.95
CA GLN A 222 3.02 -10.91 11.31
C GLN A 222 1.82 -10.13 11.90
N ASN A 223 0.88 -9.66 11.08
CA ASN A 223 -0.27 -8.83 11.51
C ASN A 223 0.14 -7.49 12.18
N LYS A 224 1.36 -6.99 11.91
CA LYS A 224 1.83 -5.70 12.44
C LYS A 224 2.05 -4.69 11.32
N THR A 225 1.36 -3.55 11.41
CA THR A 225 1.58 -2.34 10.62
C THR A 225 1.97 -1.20 11.56
N MET A 226 2.53 -0.10 11.04
CA MET A 226 2.72 1.11 11.87
C MET A 226 1.42 1.58 12.54
N ALA A 227 0.26 1.28 11.93
CA ALA A 227 -1.04 1.56 12.52
C ALA A 227 -1.46 0.58 13.64
N THR A 228 -0.91 -0.65 13.68
CA THR A 228 -1.21 -1.63 14.75
C THR A 228 -0.37 -1.45 16.00
N ASP A 229 0.74 -0.73 15.95
CA ASP A 229 1.52 -0.43 17.16
C ASP A 229 0.76 0.50 18.12
N GLY A 230 -0.29 1.14 17.61
CA GLY A 230 -1.33 1.78 18.41
C GLY A 230 -2.42 0.84 18.95
N TYR A 231 -2.27 -0.49 18.93
CA TYR A 231 -3.29 -1.38 19.48
C TYR A 231 -3.16 -1.49 21.01
N ASN A 232 -3.74 -0.51 21.70
CA ASN A 232 -3.84 -0.55 23.15
C ASN A 232 -5.02 -1.45 23.58
N LEU A 233 -4.70 -2.71 23.87
CA LEU A 233 -5.62 -3.74 24.40
C LEU A 233 -6.46 -3.26 25.60
N THR A 234 -6.00 -2.29 26.39
CA THR A 234 -6.74 -1.79 27.57
C THR A 234 -7.81 -0.73 27.27
N LYS A 235 -7.84 -0.14 26.06
CA LYS A 235 -8.75 0.99 25.74
C LYS A 235 -9.72 0.74 24.58
N GLY A 236 -9.67 -0.42 23.92
CA GLY A 236 -10.60 -0.75 22.83
C GLY A 236 -10.59 0.20 21.63
N LYS A 237 -9.58 1.07 21.50
CA LYS A 237 -9.45 2.03 20.40
C LYS A 237 -8.68 1.40 19.25
N ARG A 238 -9.35 1.13 18.12
CA ARG A 238 -8.66 0.99 16.84
C ARG A 238 -7.97 2.33 16.54
N TYR A 239 -6.72 2.31 16.11
CA TYR A 239 -5.91 3.50 15.77
C TYR A 239 -5.57 4.42 16.96
N ALA A 240 -4.73 3.99 17.92
CA ALA A 240 -4.41 4.82 19.10
C ALA A 240 -3.91 6.23 18.79
N PHE A 241 -3.36 6.46 17.59
CA PHE A 241 -2.84 7.76 17.19
C PHE A 241 -3.65 8.46 16.10
N GLY A 242 -4.77 7.89 15.66
CA GLY A 242 -5.67 8.47 14.65
C GLY A 242 -5.70 7.72 13.30
N HIS A 243 -6.68 8.07 12.48
CA HIS A 243 -6.89 7.48 11.16
C HIS A 243 -6.06 8.20 10.08
N GLY A 244 -5.49 7.44 9.16
CA GLY A 244 -4.75 7.95 8.01
C GLY A 244 -3.66 6.99 7.54
N VAL A 245 -2.84 7.46 6.60
CA VAL A 245 -1.69 6.73 6.09
C VAL A 245 -0.47 7.01 6.95
N TYR A 246 0.03 5.99 7.63
CA TYR A 246 1.20 6.09 8.48
C TYR A 246 2.48 6.07 7.64
N SER A 247 3.43 6.92 7.97
CA SER A 247 4.78 6.96 7.38
C SER A 247 5.76 7.50 8.42
N THR A 248 7.04 7.62 8.07
CA THR A 248 8.07 8.10 8.99
C THR A 248 9.19 8.81 8.23
N PRO A 249 9.84 9.85 8.78
CA PRO A 249 11.01 10.47 8.17
C PRO A 249 12.29 9.63 8.29
N ASP A 250 12.25 8.50 9.01
CA ASP A 250 13.39 7.61 9.23
C ASP A 250 13.14 6.22 8.61
N VAL A 251 13.96 5.88 7.60
CA VAL A 251 13.84 4.59 6.91
C VAL A 251 14.03 3.40 7.86
N SER A 252 14.80 3.56 8.93
CA SER A 252 15.09 2.51 9.92
C SER A 252 13.84 2.17 10.73
N VAL A 253 12.94 3.13 10.90
CA VAL A 253 11.63 2.92 11.52
C VAL A 253 10.71 2.20 10.53
N ALA A 254 10.67 2.62 9.26
CA ALA A 254 9.88 1.94 8.22
C ALA A 254 10.35 0.50 7.96
N GLU A 255 11.65 0.24 8.07
CA GLU A 255 12.26 -1.08 7.90
C GLU A 255 11.65 -2.13 8.83
N LYS A 256 11.28 -1.75 10.06
CA LYS A 256 10.64 -2.64 11.03
C LYS A 256 9.32 -3.24 10.53
N TYR A 257 8.68 -2.60 9.54
CA TYR A 257 7.43 -3.04 8.90
C TYR A 257 7.61 -3.36 7.42
N ALA A 258 8.86 -3.46 6.93
CA ALA A 258 9.14 -3.79 5.54
C ALA A 258 8.71 -5.22 5.19
N VAL A 259 8.25 -5.40 3.95
CA VAL A 259 8.01 -6.74 3.40
C VAL A 259 9.34 -7.40 3.08
N LYS A 260 9.47 -8.66 3.51
CA LYS A 260 10.58 -9.54 3.16
C LYS A 260 10.25 -10.34 1.91
N PHE A 261 11.19 -10.44 0.97
CA PHE A 261 11.02 -11.27 -0.22
C PHE A 261 12.33 -11.91 -0.65
N SER A 262 12.22 -13.02 -1.39
CA SER A 262 13.37 -13.77 -1.91
C SER A 262 13.54 -13.50 -3.40
N HIS A 263 14.77 -13.29 -3.84
CA HIS A 263 15.12 -13.15 -5.26
C HIS A 263 16.54 -13.67 -5.49
N GLU A 264 16.73 -14.53 -6.50
CA GLU A 264 18.05 -15.12 -6.84
C GLU A 264 18.83 -15.68 -5.64
N GLY A 265 18.14 -16.39 -4.73
CA GLY A 265 18.75 -16.99 -3.53
C GLY A 265 19.10 -16.01 -2.41
N ASN A 266 18.83 -14.72 -2.57
CA ASN A 266 19.06 -13.69 -1.57
C ASN A 266 17.75 -13.21 -0.93
N GLN A 267 17.84 -12.69 0.30
CA GLN A 267 16.72 -12.04 0.99
C GLN A 267 16.79 -10.53 0.81
N TYR A 268 15.64 -9.92 0.62
CA TYR A 268 15.50 -8.48 0.44
C TYR A 268 14.35 -7.91 1.28
N LEU A 269 14.45 -6.63 1.57
CA LEU A 269 13.40 -5.79 2.14
C LEU A 269 12.90 -4.81 1.09
N VAL A 270 11.61 -4.49 1.14
CA VAL A 270 11.01 -3.41 0.33
C VAL A 270 10.25 -2.42 1.21
N VAL A 271 10.47 -1.13 0.93
CA VAL A 271 9.83 0.04 1.56
C VAL A 271 9.42 1.03 0.47
N LEU A 272 8.32 1.76 0.67
CA LEU A 272 7.93 2.83 -0.25
C LEU A 272 8.46 4.19 0.23
N GLN A 273 9.02 4.96 -0.70
CA GLN A 273 9.46 6.33 -0.47
C GLN A 273 8.41 7.32 -1.01
N ASN A 274 8.03 8.26 -0.15
CA ASN A 274 6.91 9.15 -0.36
C ASN A 274 7.28 10.62 -0.14
N ARG A 275 6.43 11.49 -0.65
CA ARG A 275 6.30 12.87 -0.20
C ARG A 275 4.94 13.03 0.47
N VAL A 276 4.88 13.78 1.57
CA VAL A 276 3.63 13.99 2.32
C VAL A 276 3.24 15.45 2.37
N ASN A 277 1.94 15.74 2.31
CA ASN A 277 1.42 17.11 2.38
C ASN A 277 1.71 17.70 3.77
N PRO A 278 2.57 18.73 3.90
CA PRO A 278 2.94 19.28 5.20
C PRO A 278 1.79 20.02 5.90
N GLU A 279 0.78 20.49 5.15
CA GLU A 279 -0.34 21.29 5.70
C GLU A 279 -1.28 20.47 6.58
N GLN A 280 -1.51 19.20 6.21
CA GLN A 280 -2.43 18.29 6.91
C GLN A 280 -1.71 17.22 7.73
N LEU A 281 -0.37 17.24 7.74
CA LEU A 281 0.46 16.21 8.34
C LEU A 281 0.37 16.22 9.87
N VAL A 282 -0.07 15.11 10.44
CA VAL A 282 0.02 14.87 11.88
C VAL A 282 1.37 14.23 12.20
N LYS A 283 2.15 14.83 13.10
CA LYS A 283 3.46 14.32 13.52
C LYS A 283 3.39 13.82 14.95
N LEU A 284 3.86 12.60 15.16
CA LEU A 284 3.92 11.93 16.45
C LEU A 284 5.38 11.63 16.77
N PRO A 285 5.93 12.22 17.83
CA PRO A 285 7.32 12.03 18.19
C PRO A 285 7.58 10.62 18.72
N ALA A 286 8.81 10.15 18.63
CA ALA A 286 9.25 8.85 19.14
C ALA A 286 8.91 8.62 20.63
N ALA A 287 8.83 9.68 21.43
CA ALA A 287 8.42 9.62 22.84
C ALA A 287 6.97 9.12 23.02
N GLU A 288 6.08 9.38 22.05
CA GLU A 288 4.69 8.95 22.07
C GLU A 288 4.50 7.55 21.45
N THR A 289 5.27 7.22 20.43
CA THR A 289 5.15 5.93 19.71
C THR A 289 5.97 4.81 20.36
N GLY A 290 7.02 5.15 21.10
CA GLY A 290 7.97 4.20 21.69
C GLY A 290 8.92 3.52 20.69
N ILE A 291 8.83 3.86 19.39
CA ILE A 291 9.57 3.18 18.31
C ILE A 291 10.39 4.15 17.45
N GLY A 292 9.82 5.33 17.17
CA GLY A 292 10.38 6.34 16.27
C GLY A 292 9.32 7.34 15.82
N ASP A 293 9.71 8.41 15.12
CA ASP A 293 8.74 9.42 14.68
C ASP A 293 7.76 8.84 13.65
N TYR A 294 6.47 8.99 13.92
CA TYR A 294 5.40 8.60 12.99
C TYR A 294 4.70 9.82 12.43
N TRP A 295 4.38 9.78 11.16
CA TRP A 295 3.63 10.79 10.44
C TRP A 295 2.35 10.17 9.90
N ILE A 296 1.22 10.83 10.11
CA ILE A 296 -0.08 10.39 9.62
C ILE A 296 -0.57 11.41 8.59
N SER A 297 -0.72 10.95 7.35
CA SER A 297 -1.41 11.66 6.27
C SER A 297 -2.90 11.35 6.35
N PRO A 298 -3.79 12.33 6.60
CA PRO A 298 -5.22 12.06 6.81
C PRO A 298 -5.93 11.42 5.60
N SER A 299 -5.54 11.81 4.39
CA SER A 299 -6.05 11.27 3.13
C SER A 299 -4.94 10.64 2.29
N ASP A 300 -5.33 9.77 1.36
CA ASP A 300 -4.46 9.21 0.32
C ASP A 300 -3.99 10.29 -0.67
N LYS A 301 -4.64 11.46 -0.68
CA LYS A 301 -4.21 12.66 -1.42
C LYS A 301 -3.03 13.37 -0.75
N ASP A 302 -2.83 13.14 0.55
CA ASP A 302 -1.78 13.79 1.36
C ASP A 302 -0.47 12.98 1.42
N ILE A 303 -0.35 11.95 0.59
CA ILE A 303 0.86 11.14 0.44
C ILE A 303 1.03 10.72 -1.01
N ARG A 304 2.26 10.89 -1.52
CA ARG A 304 2.59 10.66 -2.93
C ARG A 304 3.84 9.78 -3.04
N PRO A 305 3.73 8.53 -3.53
CA PRO A 305 4.88 7.68 -3.76
C PRO A 305 5.68 8.21 -4.94
N TYR A 306 7.00 8.13 -4.81
CA TYR A 306 7.89 8.47 -5.92
C TYR A 306 9.10 7.53 -6.01
N GLY A 307 9.24 6.57 -5.09
CA GLY A 307 10.31 5.59 -5.16
C GLY A 307 9.99 4.29 -4.44
N ILE A 308 10.57 3.21 -4.94
CA ILE A 308 10.61 1.88 -4.32
C ILE A 308 12.01 1.69 -3.78
N LEU A 309 12.15 1.43 -2.49
CA LEU A 309 13.43 1.15 -1.85
C LEU A 309 13.57 -0.35 -1.67
N ILE A 310 14.66 -0.92 -2.16
CA ILE A 310 15.01 -2.32 -2.00
C ILE A 310 16.37 -2.43 -1.34
N ARG A 311 16.47 -3.24 -0.28
CA ARG A 311 17.73 -3.50 0.43
C ARG A 311 17.95 -4.99 0.58
N LYS A 312 19.17 -5.44 0.29
CA LYS A 312 19.60 -6.82 0.55
C LYS A 312 19.85 -7.01 2.06
N VAL A 313 19.36 -8.12 2.62
CA VAL A 313 19.53 -8.50 4.04
C VAL A 313 20.80 -9.31 4.23
#